data_AF-A0A958FZR6-F1
#
_entry.id   AF-A0A958FZR6-F1
#
_cell.length_a   1.000
_cell.length_b   1.000
_cell.length_c   1.000
_cell.angle_alpha   90.00
_cell.angle_beta   90.00
_cell.angle_gamma   90.00
#
_symmetry.space_group_name_H-M   'P 1'
#
loop_
_entity.id
_entity.type
_entity.pdbx_description
1 polymer ?
#
loop_
_entity_poly.entity_id
_entity_poly.type
_entity_poly.pdbx_seq_one_letter_code
_entity_poly.pdbx_strand_id
1 'polypeptide(L)'
;MSSIDLIGVIGAGQMGAGIAQVSAAAGYNTYIWDANSDSLQKGVAGISSRLAKALEKGKIDDSQKSETEARIHSAKSLQEFAKCSLVI
;
A
#
# COMPACT_ATOMS: atom_id res chain seq x y z
N MET A 1 14.32 -19.42 5.91
CA MET A 1 13.04 -18.71 6.01
C MET A 1 13.04 -17.68 4.91
N SER A 2 12.13 -17.79 3.94
CA SER A 2 12.02 -16.80 2.86
C SER A 2 11.44 -15.53 3.46
N SER A 3 12.24 -14.47 3.59
CA SER A 3 11.75 -13.18 4.04
C SER A 3 10.71 -12.67 3.05
N ILE A 4 9.49 -12.39 3.51
CA ILE A 4 8.49 -11.70 2.70
C ILE A 4 8.91 -10.24 2.70
N ASP A 5 9.70 -9.84 1.71
CA ASP A 5 10.19 -8.46 1.62
C ASP A 5 9.25 -7.55 0.81
N LEU A 6 8.40 -8.16 -0.03
CA LEU A 6 7.55 -7.46 -0.99
C LEU A 6 6.20 -8.16 -1.20
N ILE A 7 5.12 -7.44 -0.93
CA ILE A 7 3.73 -7.85 -1.16
C ILE A 7 3.17 -7.10 -2.37
N GLY A 8 2.50 -7.81 -3.27
CA GLY A 8 1.76 -7.22 -4.39
C GLY A 8 0.26 -7.23 -4.12
N VAL A 9 -0.42 -6.13 -4.45
CA VAL A 9 -1.87 -6.00 -4.43
C VAL A 9 -2.38 -5.61 -5.81
N ILE A 10 -3.24 -6.44 -6.39
CA ILE A 10 -3.87 -6.20 -7.69
C ILE A 10 -5.28 -5.65 -7.46
N GLY A 11 -5.50 -4.42 -7.92
CA GLY A 11 -6.70 -3.63 -7.71
C GLY A 11 -6.48 -2.56 -6.63
N ALA A 12 -6.91 -1.33 -6.92
CA ALA A 12 -6.81 -0.17 -6.04
C ALA A 12 -8.17 0.37 -5.58
N GLY A 13 -9.22 -0.44 -5.72
CA GLY A 13 -10.54 -0.18 -5.12
C GLY A 13 -10.50 -0.20 -3.58
N GLN A 14 -11.68 -0.16 -2.95
CA GLN A 14 -11.78 -0.07 -1.49
C GLN A 14 -10.98 -1.15 -0.75
N MET A 15 -11.13 -2.42 -1.14
CA MET A 15 -10.44 -3.54 -0.50
C MET A 15 -8.94 -3.51 -0.78
N GLY A 16 -8.53 -3.37 -2.04
CA GLY A 16 -7.11 -3.34 -2.42
C GLY A 16 -6.33 -2.21 -1.74
N ALA A 17 -6.89 -1.00 -1.69
CA ALA A 17 -6.29 0.10 -0.94
C ALA A 17 -6.20 -0.21 0.57
N GLY A 18 -7.20 -0.88 1.14
CA GLY A 18 -7.17 -1.30 2.55
C GLY A 18 -6.10 -2.35 2.84
N ILE A 19 -6.00 -3.37 1.98
CA ILE A 19 -4.98 -4.42 2.08
C ILE A 19 -3.58 -3.83 1.94
N ALA A 20 -3.39 -2.93 0.98
CA ALA A 20 -2.11 -2.25 0.77
C ALA A 20 -1.70 -1.42 2.00
N GLN A 21 -2.64 -0.66 2.58
CA GLN A 21 -2.40 0.11 3.79
C GLN A 21 -2.00 -0.78 4.97
N VAL A 22 -2.72 -1.86 5.23
CA VAL A 22 -2.44 -2.77 6.35
C VAL A 22 -1.08 -3.46 6.18
N SER A 23 -0.75 -3.88 4.96
CA SER A 23 0.52 -4.52 4.64
C SER A 23 1.70 -3.56 4.87
N ALA A 24 1.60 -2.33 4.38
CA ALA A 24 2.62 -1.31 4.57
C ALA A 24 2.78 -0.88 6.04
N ALA A 25 1.68 -0.77 6.79
CA ALA A 25 1.71 -0.46 8.21
C ALA A 25 2.33 -1.58 9.06
N ALA A 26 2.23 -2.83 8.59
CA ALA A 26 2.90 -3.98 9.20
C ALA A 26 4.41 -4.08 8.87
N GLY A 27 4.94 -3.16 8.06
CA GLY A 27 6.37 -3.07 7.76
C GLY A 27 6.79 -3.67 6.42
N TYR A 28 5.86 -4.16 5.60
CA TYR A 28 6.18 -4.76 4.31
C TYR A 28 6.18 -3.73 3.18
N ASN A 29 7.16 -3.80 2.28
CA ASN A 29 7.05 -3.06 1.03
C ASN A 29 5.86 -3.62 0.25
N THR A 30 5.02 -2.72 -0.26
CA THR A 30 3.75 -3.10 -0.86
C THR A 30 3.60 -2.42 -2.22
N TYR A 31 3.54 -3.23 -3.26
CA TYR A 31 3.23 -2.79 -4.61
C TYR A 31 1.71 -2.85 -4.82
N ILE A 32 1.13 -1.77 -5.33
CA ILE A 32 -0.28 -1.72 -5.71
C ILE A 32 -0.38 -1.36 -7.19
N TRP A 33 -1.27 -2.04 -7.91
CA TRP A 33 -1.53 -1.80 -9.32
C TRP A 33 -3.02 -1.85 -9.60
N ASP A 34 -3.48 -1.09 -10.57
CA ASP A 34 -4.85 -1.18 -11.10
C ASP A 34 -4.81 -0.97 -12.61
N ALA A 35 -5.72 -1.61 -13.34
CA ALA A 35 -5.85 -1.40 -14.78
C ALA A 35 -6.29 0.02 -15.11
N ASN A 36 -6.98 0.68 -14.18
CA ASN A 36 -7.39 2.08 -14.29
C ASN A 36 -6.48 2.98 -13.44
N SER A 37 -5.76 3.89 -14.10
CA SER A 37 -4.85 4.83 -13.45
C SER A 37 -5.53 5.77 -12.45
N ASP A 38 -6.76 6.19 -12.74
CA ASP A 38 -7.54 7.04 -11.82
C ASP A 38 -7.93 6.28 -10.56
N SER A 39 -8.30 5.01 -10.70
CA SER A 39 -8.59 4.13 -9.54
C SER A 39 -7.33 3.96 -8.68
N LEU A 40 -6.17 3.75 -9.31
CA LEU A 40 -4.88 3.66 -8.62
C LEU A 40 -4.56 4.93 -7.82
N GLN A 41 -4.63 6.09 -8.46
CA GLN A 41 -4.36 7.37 -7.80
C GLN A 41 -5.36 7.64 -6.65
N LYS A 42 -6.65 7.38 -6.87
CA LYS A 42 -7.68 7.51 -5.83
C LYS A 42 -7.45 6.55 -4.67
N GLY A 43 -7.04 5.31 -4.95
CA GLY A 43 -6.70 4.31 -3.95
C GLY A 43 -5.55 4.79 -3.05
N VAL A 44 -4.43 5.19 -3.66
CA VAL A 44 -3.23 5.68 -2.95
C VAL A 44 -3.53 6.97 -2.16
N ALA A 45 -4.21 7.94 -2.77
CA ALA A 45 -4.62 9.17 -2.08
C ALA A 45 -5.57 8.88 -0.91
N GLY A 46 -6.47 7.90 -1.09
CA GLY A 46 -7.37 7.42 -0.05
C GLY A 46 -6.63 6.82 1.14
N ILE A 47 -5.53 6.09 0.91
CA ILE A 47 -4.68 5.58 1.98
C ILE A 47 -4.05 6.73 2.77
N SER A 48 -3.41 7.69 2.09
CA SER A 48 -2.80 8.86 2.74
C SER A 48 -3.81 9.65 3.57
N SER A 49 -5.03 9.87 3.05
CA SER A 49 -6.12 10.52 3.80
C SER A 49 -6.54 9.76 5.05
N ARG A 50 -6.59 8.42 5.00
CA ARG A 50 -6.91 7.59 6.17
C ARG A 50 -5.82 7.63 7.22
N LEU A 51 -4.54 7.60 6.81
CA LEU A 51 -3.41 7.72 7.71
C LEU A 51 -3.37 9.11 8.38
N ALA A 52 -3.61 10.18 7.63
CA ALA A 52 -3.74 11.52 8.19
C ALA A 52 -4.85 11.59 9.26
N LYS A 53 -6.03 11.02 8.98
CA LYS A 53 -7.12 10.92 9.97
C LYS A 53 -6.77 10.07 11.19
N ALA A 54 -5.91 9.06 11.04
CA ALA A 54 -5.45 8.24 12.16
C ALA A 54 -4.47 9.01 13.04
N LEU A 55 -3.58 9.80 12.43
CA LEU A 55 -2.64 10.70 13.10
C LEU A 55 -3.39 11.80 13.87
N GLU A 56 -4.36 12.47 13.24
CA GLU A 56 -5.21 13.48 13.90
C GLU A 56 -5.95 12.92 15.13
N LYS A 57 -6.29 11.63 15.10
CA LYS A 57 -6.94 10.92 16.21
C LYS A 57 -5.96 10.36 17.25
N GLY A 58 -4.66 10.59 17.09
CA GLY A 58 -3.61 10.09 17.96
C GLY A 58 -3.47 8.55 17.97
N LYS A 59 -3.94 7.88 16.92
CA LYS A 59 -3.84 6.40 16.80
C LYS A 59 -2.48 5.95 16.28
N ILE A 60 -1.80 6.82 15.56
CA ILE A 60 -0.45 6.66 15.05
C ILE A 60 0.32 7.96 15.25
N ASP A 61 1.64 7.90 15.17
CA ASP A 61 2.51 9.09 15.14
C ASP A 61 2.96 9.44 13.70
N ASP A 62 3.64 10.59 13.55
CA ASP A 62 4.15 11.07 12.27
C ASP A 62 5.14 10.10 11.62
N SER A 63 5.99 9.42 12.42
CA SER A 63 6.96 8.45 11.92
C SER A 63 6.24 7.26 11.29
N GLN A 64 5.26 6.70 12.01
CA GLN A 64 4.45 5.58 11.54
C GLN A 64 3.70 5.92 10.25
N LYS A 65 3.16 7.15 10.16
CA LYS A 65 2.52 7.64 8.92
C LYS A 65 3.53 7.67 7.77
N SER A 66 4.64 8.39 7.95
CA SER A 66 5.65 8.57 6.89
C SER A 66 6.27 7.24 6.45
N GLU A 67 6.56 6.34 7.39
CA GLU A 67 7.07 5.01 7.07
C GLU A 67 6.06 4.15 6.30
N THR A 68 4.78 4.20 6.68
CA THR A 68 3.73 3.47 5.97
C THR A 68 3.58 4.00 4.54
N GLU A 69 3.56 5.32 4.36
CA GLU A 69 3.48 5.93 3.03
C GLU A 69 4.71 5.60 2.18
N ALA A 70 5.90 5.58 2.77
CA ALA A 70 7.16 5.26 2.07
C ALA A 70 7.23 3.81 1.57
N ARG A 71 6.52 2.87 2.21
CA ARG A 71 6.46 1.45 1.82
C ARG A 71 5.42 1.16 0.73
N ILE A 72 4.56 2.12 0.37
CA ILE A 72 3.55 1.93 -0.68
C ILE A 72 4.10 2.41 -2.02
N HIS A 73 4.11 1.52 -2.99
CA HIS A 73 4.60 1.82 -4.33
C HIS A 73 3.54 1.48 -5.37
N SER A 74 3.33 2.41 -6.30
CA SER A 74 2.49 2.15 -7.48
C SER A 74 3.31 1.40 -8.52
N ALA A 75 2.97 0.15 -8.78
CA ALA A 75 3.58 -0.60 -9.88
C ALA A 75 3.06 -0.06 -11.22
N LYS A 76 3.90 -0.08 -12.26
CA LYS A 76 3.54 0.39 -13.61
C LYS A 76 3.00 -0.73 -14.47
N SER A 77 3.38 -1.97 -14.17
CA SER A 77 2.92 -3.14 -14.90
C SER A 77 2.90 -4.40 -14.04
N LEU A 78 2.12 -5.39 -14.49
CA LEU A 78 2.00 -6.69 -13.80
C LEU A 78 3.33 -7.46 -13.75
N GLN A 79 4.29 -7.19 -14.65
CA GLN A 79 5.60 -7.83 -14.62
C GLN A 79 6.40 -7.49 -13.37
N GLU A 80 6.15 -6.34 -12.74
CA GLU A 80 6.85 -5.94 -11.50
C GLU A 80 6.49 -6.85 -10.31
N PHE A 81 5.34 -7.54 -10.38
CA PHE A 81 4.88 -8.48 -9.36
C PHE A 81 5.66 -9.80 -9.36
N ALA A 82 6.46 -10.09 -10.39
CA ALA A 82 7.33 -11.28 -10.43
C ALA A 82 8.36 -11.32 -9.28
N LYS A 83 8.63 -10.17 -8.65
CA LYS A 83 9.52 -10.02 -7.49
C LYS A 83 8.79 -10.13 -6.16
N CYS A 84 7.46 -10.14 -6.16
CA CYS A 84 6.66 -10.21 -4.94
C CYS A 84 6.67 -11.63 -4.37
N SER A 85 6.82 -11.74 -3.05
CA SER A 85 6.75 -13.03 -2.36
C SER A 85 5.31 -13.49 -2.13
N LEU A 86 4.36 -12.56 -2.16
CA LEU A 86 2.92 -12.79 -2.06
C LEU A 86 2.20 -11.79 -2.96
N VAL A 87 1.17 -12.26 -3.68
CA VAL A 87 0.29 -11.40 -4.48
C VAL A 87 -1.16 -11.67 -4.05
N ILE A 88 -1.90 -10.59 -3.81
CA ILE A 88 -3.30 -10.58 -3.39
C ILE A 88 -4.16 -9.90 -4.46
#